data_AF-A0A2P6WGY0-F1
#
_entry.id   AF-A0A2P6WGY0-F1
#
_cell.length_a   1.000
_cell.length_b   1.000
_cell.length_c   1.000
_cell.angle_alpha   90.00
_cell.angle_beta   90.00
_cell.angle_gamma   90.00
#
_symmetry.space_group_name_H-M   'P 1'
#
loop_
_entity.id
_entity.type
_entity.pdbx_description
1 polymer ?
#
loop_
_entity_poly.entity_id
_entity_poly.type
_entity_poly.pdbx_seq_one_letter_code
_entity_poly.pdbx_strand_id
1 'polypeptide(L)'
;MYPNFKFANKLAVFCLLFIGITHAQKQITIQANARGTGAQMGQIVPVRIIIESFSTPEERQLLIDGFQKDGTDGMRKALEKMKPKGRISPERSVGNDVKFIRELPAENGQRRFRLVTDRNVAMPELRGGTRSRDYSIGAIELTLTADGKGGSGTVIPACKLKVNKKTNELEIEVYQNPWKLGNFIVHIKSN
;
A
#
# COMPACT_ATOMS: atom_id res chain seq x y z
N MET A 1 -7.92 -62.42 -32.02
CA MET A 1 -6.66 -63.19 -31.89
C MET A 1 -5.52 -62.17 -31.82
N TYR A 2 -5.02 -61.94 -30.58
CA TYR A 2 -3.85 -61.21 -30.04
C TYR A 2 -3.17 -60.02 -30.76
N PRO A 3 -2.45 -59.10 -30.04
CA PRO A 3 -2.33 -58.93 -28.59
C PRO A 3 -2.43 -57.48 -28.05
N ASN A 4 -2.62 -57.45 -26.72
CA ASN A 4 -2.35 -56.36 -25.79
C ASN A 4 -0.88 -55.93 -25.80
N PHE A 5 -0.60 -54.63 -25.67
CA PHE A 5 0.69 -54.12 -25.24
C PHE A 5 0.51 -53.03 -24.17
N LYS A 6 0.86 -53.37 -22.92
CA LYS A 6 1.11 -52.43 -21.82
C LYS A 6 2.59 -52.02 -21.86
N PHE A 7 2.88 -50.74 -21.98
CA PHE A 7 4.14 -50.05 -21.59
C PHE A 7 3.82 -48.56 -21.67
N ALA A 8 4.21 -47.62 -20.80
CA ALA A 8 4.87 -47.62 -19.52
C ALA A 8 4.72 -46.17 -18.99
N ASN A 9 4.69 -46.02 -17.67
CA ASN A 9 4.79 -44.74 -16.97
C ASN A 9 5.92 -43.87 -17.56
N LYS A 10 5.57 -42.67 -18.04
CA LYS A 10 6.51 -41.55 -18.14
C LYS A 10 5.91 -40.35 -17.43
N LEU A 11 6.16 -40.31 -16.12
CA LEU A 11 5.94 -39.14 -15.28
C LEU A 11 6.96 -38.08 -15.74
N ALA A 12 6.55 -37.19 -16.64
CA ALA A 12 7.35 -36.01 -16.98
C ALA A 12 7.19 -34.99 -15.85
N VAL A 13 8.12 -35.01 -14.89
CA VAL A 13 8.26 -33.93 -13.91
C VAL A 13 8.76 -32.70 -14.66
N PHE A 14 7.83 -31.82 -15.02
CA PHE A 14 8.15 -30.51 -15.59
C PHE A 14 8.53 -29.59 -14.44
N CYS A 15 9.80 -29.61 -14.05
CA CYS A 15 10.35 -28.69 -13.06
C CYS A 15 10.47 -27.30 -13.72
N LEU A 16 9.40 -26.50 -13.65
CA LEU A 16 9.44 -25.08 -13.92
C LEU A 16 10.30 -24.43 -12.83
N LEU A 17 11.60 -24.33 -13.10
CA LEU A 17 12.48 -23.39 -12.43
C LEU A 17 11.92 -22.00 -12.71
N PHE A 18 11.11 -21.48 -11.79
CA PHE A 18 10.86 -20.05 -11.69
C PHE A 18 12.19 -19.40 -11.36
N ILE A 19 12.93 -19.00 -12.39
CA ILE A 19 14.02 -18.04 -12.25
C ILE A 19 13.34 -16.75 -11.80
N GLY A 20 13.28 -16.57 -10.49
CA GLY A 20 12.87 -15.31 -9.88
C GLY A 20 13.86 -14.27 -10.33
N ILE A 21 13.53 -13.52 -11.38
CA ILE A 21 14.21 -12.27 -11.69
C ILE A 21 13.92 -11.36 -10.50
N THR A 22 14.85 -11.34 -9.54
CA THR A 22 14.89 -10.31 -8.51
C THR A 22 15.18 -9.00 -9.22
N HIS A 23 14.13 -8.35 -9.74
CA HIS A 23 14.22 -6.95 -10.13
C HIS A 23 14.68 -6.19 -8.90
N ALA A 24 15.88 -5.62 -8.97
CA ALA A 24 16.38 -4.70 -7.96
C ALA A 24 15.40 -3.52 -7.89
N GLN A 25 14.49 -3.59 -6.93
CA GLN A 25 13.42 -2.62 -6.83
C GLN A 25 13.99 -1.29 -6.34
N LYS A 26 13.85 -0.25 -7.17
CA LYS A 26 14.34 1.09 -6.86
C LYS A 26 13.55 1.68 -5.71
N GLN A 27 14.25 2.08 -4.64
CA GLN A 27 13.65 2.79 -3.52
C GLN A 27 13.20 4.18 -3.97
N ILE A 28 11.96 4.55 -3.66
CA ILE A 28 11.40 5.88 -3.93
C ILE A 28 11.22 6.60 -2.60
N THR A 29 11.85 7.75 -2.44
CA THR A 29 11.64 8.66 -1.31
C THR A 29 10.94 9.92 -1.79
N ILE A 30 9.86 10.30 -1.13
CA ILE A 30 9.05 11.47 -1.46
C ILE A 30 9.01 12.34 -0.21
N GLN A 31 9.45 13.58 -0.35
CA GLN A 31 9.17 14.64 0.62
C GLN A 31 8.00 15.46 0.08
N ALA A 32 7.03 15.80 0.93
CA ALA A 32 5.86 16.56 0.54
C ALA A 32 5.31 17.36 1.72
N ASN A 33 4.46 18.34 1.41
CA ASN A 33 3.68 19.07 2.40
C ASN A 33 2.25 18.53 2.44
N ALA A 34 1.85 18.00 3.59
CA ALA A 34 0.48 17.62 3.89
C ALA A 34 -0.30 18.84 4.35
N ARG A 35 -1.40 19.17 3.65
CA ARG A 35 -2.29 20.28 3.98
C ARG A 35 -3.63 19.74 4.49
N GLY A 36 -4.03 20.17 5.68
CA GLY A 36 -5.29 19.73 6.29
C GLY A 36 -6.51 20.24 5.52
N THR A 37 -7.61 19.49 5.55
CA THR A 37 -8.89 19.87 4.93
C THR A 37 -10.00 20.02 5.96
N GLY A 38 -11.09 20.71 5.58
CA GLY A 38 -12.23 20.94 6.48
C GLY A 38 -11.81 21.65 7.76
N ALA A 39 -12.11 21.06 8.92
CA ALA A 39 -11.76 21.62 10.24
C ALA A 39 -10.24 21.80 10.49
N GLN A 40 -9.38 21.25 9.62
CA GLN A 40 -7.91 21.33 9.73
C GLN A 40 -7.29 22.27 8.69
N MET A 41 -8.12 23.07 7.99
CA MET A 41 -7.66 24.00 6.97
C MET A 41 -6.66 25.02 7.56
N GLY A 42 -5.60 25.32 6.81
CA GLY A 42 -4.50 26.20 7.24
C GLY A 42 -3.32 25.48 7.90
N GLN A 43 -3.50 24.22 8.32
CA GLN A 43 -2.40 23.41 8.85
C GLN A 43 -1.57 22.82 7.71
N ILE A 44 -0.24 22.92 7.84
CA ILE A 44 0.73 22.36 6.89
C ILE A 44 1.77 21.56 7.66
N VAL A 45 1.97 20.31 7.26
CA VAL A 45 2.86 19.37 7.93
C VAL A 45 3.82 18.76 6.90
N PRO A 46 5.13 18.95 7.04
CA PRO A 46 6.10 18.26 6.19
C PRO A 46 6.08 16.76 6.49
N VAL A 47 5.97 15.95 5.44
CA VAL A 47 5.94 14.50 5.52
C VAL A 47 6.97 13.89 4.58
N ARG A 48 7.53 12.76 5.01
CA ARG A 48 8.40 11.90 4.23
C ARG A 48 7.72 10.56 4.02
N ILE A 49 7.72 10.09 2.79
CA ILE A 49 7.17 8.80 2.37
C ILE A 49 8.28 8.01 1.68
N ILE A 50 8.44 6.76 2.08
CA ILE A 50 9.44 5.85 1.54
C ILE A 50 8.71 4.62 1.01
N ILE A 51 8.98 4.27 -0.25
CA ILE A 51 8.55 3.03 -0.90
C ILE A 51 9.80 2.19 -1.14
N GLU A 52 9.90 1.05 -0.47
CA GLU A 52 11.04 0.14 -0.57
C GLU A 52 10.72 -1.06 -1.45
N SER A 53 9.52 -1.63 -1.31
CA SER A 53 9.06 -2.75 -2.12
C SER A 53 7.56 -2.68 -2.44
N PHE A 54 7.13 -3.37 -3.50
CA PHE A 54 5.71 -3.53 -3.82
C PHE A 54 5.17 -4.82 -3.22
N SER A 55 3.84 -4.87 -3.07
CA SER A 55 3.15 -6.06 -2.59
C SER A 55 2.84 -7.00 -3.73
N THR A 56 2.98 -8.29 -3.46
CA THR A 56 2.70 -9.34 -4.45
C THR A 56 1.19 -9.60 -4.56
N PRO A 57 0.74 -10.27 -5.62
CA PRO A 57 -0.64 -10.73 -5.72
C PRO A 57 -1.08 -11.61 -4.53
N GLU A 58 -0.17 -12.44 -4.00
CA GLU A 58 -0.42 -13.33 -2.87
C GLU A 58 -0.62 -12.53 -1.58
N GLU A 59 0.20 -11.51 -1.35
CA GLU A 59 0.02 -10.60 -0.20
C GLU A 59 -1.32 -9.85 -0.27
N ARG A 60 -1.77 -9.46 -1.47
CA ARG A 60 -3.12 -8.92 -1.66
C ARG A 60 -4.18 -9.97 -1.31
N GLN A 61 -3.98 -11.22 -1.71
CA GLN A 61 -4.94 -12.29 -1.40
C GLN A 61 -5.06 -12.51 0.11
N LEU A 62 -3.95 -12.44 0.87
CA LEU A 62 -4.00 -12.50 2.34
C LEU A 62 -4.88 -11.41 2.97
N LEU A 63 -4.88 -10.20 2.39
CA LEU A 63 -5.75 -9.11 2.84
C LEU A 63 -7.22 -9.38 2.51
N ILE A 64 -7.49 -9.93 1.33
CA ILE A 64 -8.84 -10.32 0.90
C ILE A 64 -9.38 -11.45 1.78
N ASP A 65 -8.57 -12.47 2.04
CA ASP A 65 -8.94 -13.62 2.88
C ASP A 65 -9.20 -13.17 4.33
N GLY A 66 -8.34 -12.28 4.85
CA GLY A 66 -8.56 -11.63 6.14
C GLY A 66 -9.89 -10.89 6.19
N PHE A 67 -10.23 -10.15 5.13
CA PHE A 67 -11.51 -9.45 5.02
C PHE A 67 -12.70 -10.40 4.94
N GLN A 68 -12.60 -11.48 4.18
CA GLN A 68 -13.68 -12.47 4.08
C GLN A 68 -13.93 -13.19 5.40
N LYS A 69 -12.89 -13.40 6.20
CA LYS A 69 -12.96 -14.09 7.49
C LYS A 69 -13.61 -13.22 8.58
N ASP A 70 -13.04 -12.05 8.86
CA ASP A 70 -13.44 -11.21 10.02
C ASP A 70 -13.67 -9.74 9.62
N GLY A 71 -14.00 -9.47 8.35
CA GLY A 71 -14.21 -8.10 7.86
C GLY A 71 -12.95 -7.23 7.97
N THR A 72 -13.14 -5.94 8.24
CA THR A 72 -12.02 -4.99 8.35
C THR A 72 -11.00 -5.40 9.44
N ASP A 73 -11.44 -6.03 10.52
CA ASP A 73 -10.54 -6.50 11.58
C ASP A 73 -9.62 -7.64 11.13
N GLY A 74 -10.15 -8.58 10.34
CA GLY A 74 -9.34 -9.65 9.79
C GLY A 74 -8.28 -9.13 8.81
N MET A 75 -8.65 -8.13 8.00
CA MET A 75 -7.68 -7.46 7.12
C MET A 75 -6.60 -6.72 7.91
N ARG A 76 -6.95 -5.99 8.98
CA ARG A 76 -5.94 -5.35 9.84
C ARG A 76 -4.99 -6.38 10.45
N LYS A 77 -5.51 -7.47 11.02
CA LYS A 77 -4.68 -8.54 11.60
C LYS A 77 -3.74 -9.14 10.56
N ALA A 78 -4.16 -9.21 9.30
CA ALA A 78 -3.30 -9.61 8.19
C ALA A 78 -2.19 -8.57 7.95
N LEU A 79 -2.52 -7.28 7.85
CA LEU A 79 -1.54 -6.19 7.71
C LEU A 79 -0.50 -6.16 8.83
N GLU A 80 -0.92 -6.33 10.09
CA GLU A 80 -0.03 -6.36 11.25
C GLU A 80 1.05 -7.44 11.16
N LYS A 81 0.75 -8.58 10.49
CA LYS A 81 1.68 -9.70 10.30
C LYS A 81 2.57 -9.53 9.08
N MET A 82 2.25 -8.61 8.18
CA MET A 82 3.05 -8.36 6.99
C MET A 82 4.34 -7.62 7.35
N LYS A 83 5.40 -7.89 6.58
CA LYS A 83 6.65 -7.15 6.69
C LYS A 83 6.44 -5.71 6.19
N PRO A 84 7.10 -4.71 6.80
CA PRO A 84 7.15 -3.37 6.24
C PRO A 84 7.68 -3.38 4.81
N LYS A 85 7.10 -2.53 3.97
CA LYS A 85 7.49 -2.31 2.57
C LYS A 85 7.85 -0.86 2.29
N GLY A 86 7.81 -0.04 3.34
CA GLY A 86 7.99 1.40 3.27
C GLY A 86 7.60 2.05 4.58
N ARG A 87 7.59 3.39 4.58
CA ARG A 87 7.33 4.19 5.76
C ARG A 87 6.64 5.50 5.39
N ILE A 88 5.80 6.00 6.27
CA ILE A 88 5.35 7.39 6.25
C ILE A 88 5.66 8.04 7.60
N SER A 89 6.29 9.20 7.57
CA SER A 89 6.65 9.94 8.77
C SER A 89 6.46 11.44 8.54
N PRO A 90 5.63 12.12 9.35
CA PRO A 90 5.83 13.54 9.59
C PRO A 90 7.27 13.79 10.03
N GLU A 91 7.94 14.82 9.49
CA GLU A 91 9.39 15.09 9.64
C GLU A 91 9.86 15.07 11.11
N ARG A 92 8.98 15.43 12.05
CA ARG A 92 9.25 15.52 13.49
C ARG A 92 8.72 14.33 14.30
N SER A 93 8.45 13.20 13.66
CA SER A 93 7.85 12.03 14.31
C SER A 93 8.51 10.72 13.85
N VAL A 94 8.37 9.67 14.66
CA VAL A 94 8.83 8.32 14.32
C VAL A 94 8.12 7.80 13.06
N GLY A 95 6.87 8.20 12.81
CA GLY A 95 6.07 7.72 11.69
C GLY A 95 5.60 6.27 11.83
N ASN A 96 4.98 5.78 10.77
CA ASN A 96 4.36 4.46 10.68
C ASN A 96 4.99 3.63 9.56
N ASP A 97 5.08 2.32 9.80
CA ASP A 97 5.38 1.37 8.74
C ASP A 97 4.21 1.28 7.76
N VAL A 98 4.56 1.19 6.49
CA VAL A 98 3.62 0.87 5.41
C VAL A 98 3.76 -0.61 5.12
N LYS A 99 2.67 -1.36 5.29
CA LYS A 99 2.67 -2.84 5.19
C LYS A 99 2.29 -3.34 3.81
N PHE A 100 1.46 -2.58 3.10
CA PHE A 100 1.03 -2.91 1.75
C PHE A 100 1.20 -1.69 0.83
N ILE A 101 1.82 -1.92 -0.33
CA ILE A 101 2.07 -0.92 -1.36
C ILE A 101 1.79 -1.56 -2.71
N ARG A 102 0.92 -0.95 -3.50
CA ARG A 102 0.60 -1.42 -4.85
C ARG A 102 0.65 -0.27 -5.84
N GLU A 103 1.27 -0.54 -6.98
CA GLU A 103 1.13 0.31 -8.16
C GLU A 103 -0.20 0.01 -8.85
N LEU A 104 -0.97 1.07 -9.11
CA LEU A 104 -2.27 1.01 -9.76
C LEU A 104 -2.12 1.38 -11.23
N PRO A 105 -3.03 0.90 -12.10
CA PRO A 105 -3.12 1.39 -13.48
C PRO A 105 -3.20 2.92 -13.52
N ALA A 106 -2.43 3.50 -14.43
CA ALA A 106 -2.30 4.93 -14.61
C ALA A 106 -2.22 5.27 -16.10
N GLU A 107 -2.66 6.48 -16.44
CA GLU A 107 -2.66 6.99 -17.81
C GLU A 107 -1.47 7.94 -18.02
N ASN A 108 -1.14 8.22 -19.29
CA ASN A 108 -0.21 9.28 -19.68
C ASN A 108 1.19 9.18 -19.03
N GLY A 109 1.67 7.95 -18.82
CA GLY A 109 2.98 7.68 -18.22
C GLY A 109 3.09 8.02 -16.73
N GLN A 110 2.01 8.43 -16.08
CA GLN A 110 1.98 8.65 -14.63
C GLN A 110 2.15 7.33 -13.88
N ARG A 111 2.54 7.43 -12.61
CA ARG A 111 2.61 6.27 -11.72
C ARG A 111 1.74 6.50 -10.51
N ARG A 112 0.75 5.62 -10.30
CA ARG A 112 -0.20 5.72 -9.20
C ARG A 112 0.08 4.66 -8.16
N PHE A 113 0.09 5.04 -6.89
CA PHE A 113 0.36 4.11 -5.79
C PHE A 113 -0.72 4.21 -4.73
N ARG A 114 -1.08 3.05 -4.17
CA ARG A 114 -1.85 2.95 -2.94
C ARG A 114 -1.00 2.28 -1.86
N LEU A 115 -0.84 2.98 -0.75
CA LEU A 115 -0.07 2.56 0.42
C LEU A 115 -1.03 2.39 1.59
N VAL A 116 -0.80 1.38 2.41
CA VAL A 116 -1.63 1.06 3.58
C VAL A 116 -0.73 0.75 4.78
N THR A 117 -1.03 1.35 5.92
CA THR A 117 -0.37 1.12 7.21
C THR A 117 -1.18 0.14 8.07
N ASP A 118 -0.56 -0.41 9.11
CA ASP A 118 -1.22 -1.27 10.12
C ASP A 118 -1.91 -0.51 11.25
N ARG A 119 -1.74 0.81 11.29
CA ARG A 119 -2.27 1.71 12.32
C ARG A 119 -2.56 3.09 11.72
N ASN A 120 -3.36 3.89 12.40
CA ASN A 120 -3.64 5.27 12.02
C ASN A 120 -2.36 6.11 11.83
N VAL A 121 -2.30 6.94 10.78
CA VAL A 121 -1.18 7.84 10.57
C VAL A 121 -1.30 9.01 11.54
N ALA A 122 -0.41 9.06 12.52
CA ALA A 122 -0.37 10.16 13.48
C ALA A 122 0.12 11.43 12.80
N MET A 123 -0.75 12.43 12.67
CA MET A 123 -0.33 13.80 12.34
C MET A 123 -0.12 14.57 13.66
N PRO A 124 1.06 15.18 13.91
CA PRO A 124 1.41 15.82 15.18
C PRO A 124 0.37 16.83 15.70
N GLU A 125 -0.37 17.46 14.80
CA GLU A 125 -1.37 18.50 15.02
C GLU A 125 -2.74 17.92 15.40
N LEU A 126 -2.91 16.59 15.33
CA LEU A 126 -4.14 15.86 15.68
C LEU A 126 -4.11 15.24 17.09
N ARG A 127 -3.07 15.52 17.89
CA ARG A 127 -2.89 14.92 19.23
C ARG A 127 -4.04 15.18 20.23
N GLY A 128 -4.98 16.08 19.92
CA GLY A 128 -6.07 16.48 20.79
C GLY A 128 -7.43 15.76 20.62
N GLY A 129 -7.61 14.84 19.65
CA GLY A 129 -8.95 14.38 19.28
C GLY A 129 -9.13 12.87 19.17
N THR A 130 -9.73 12.28 20.21
CA THR A 130 -10.51 11.03 20.17
C THR A 130 -9.73 9.72 20.06
N ARG A 131 -9.42 9.14 21.22
CA ARG A 131 -9.40 7.67 21.37
C ARG A 131 -10.81 7.15 21.07
N SER A 132 -11.05 6.68 19.86
CA SER A 132 -11.76 5.41 19.69
C SER A 132 -10.76 4.47 19.04
N ARG A 133 -10.42 3.42 19.78
CA ARG A 133 -9.40 2.41 19.44
C ARG A 133 -9.90 1.43 18.38
N ASP A 134 -11.05 1.72 17.76
CA ASP A 134 -11.82 0.70 17.07
C ASP A 134 -11.52 0.62 15.58
N TYR A 135 -10.88 1.64 14.96
CA TYR A 135 -10.71 1.66 13.50
C TYR A 135 -9.36 2.23 13.08
N SER A 136 -8.54 1.36 12.47
CA SER A 136 -7.18 1.16 12.96
C SER A 136 -6.15 0.97 11.84
N ILE A 137 -6.35 1.61 10.69
CA ILE A 137 -5.35 1.68 9.60
C ILE A 137 -5.37 3.05 8.93
N GLY A 138 -4.26 3.44 8.32
CA GLY A 138 -4.13 4.61 7.48
C GLY A 138 -3.85 4.23 6.03
N ALA A 139 -4.14 5.15 5.12
CA ALA A 139 -3.88 4.95 3.71
C ALA A 139 -3.27 6.19 3.08
N ILE A 140 -2.51 5.99 2.01
CA ILE A 140 -1.95 7.06 1.21
C ILE A 140 -2.18 6.73 -0.26
N GLU A 141 -2.72 7.69 -0.99
CA GLU A 141 -2.80 7.64 -2.45
C GLU A 141 -1.82 8.64 -3.03
N LEU A 142 -0.98 8.17 -3.95
CA LEU A 142 0.05 8.98 -4.59
C LEU A 142 -0.08 8.88 -6.10
N THR A 143 0.18 9.98 -6.78
CA THR A 143 0.36 10.03 -8.23
C THR A 143 1.65 10.77 -8.50
N LEU A 144 2.63 10.10 -9.09
CA LEU A 144 3.84 10.73 -9.60
C LEU A 144 3.65 11.11 -11.07
N THR A 145 4.23 12.25 -11.45
CA THR A 145 4.29 12.69 -12.84
C THR A 145 5.14 11.75 -13.69
N ALA A 146 4.94 11.75 -15.01
CA ALA A 146 5.64 10.85 -15.93
C ALA A 146 7.17 11.05 -15.93
N ASP A 147 7.62 12.28 -15.67
CA ASP A 147 9.05 12.59 -15.50
C ASP A 147 9.63 12.14 -14.15
N GLY A 148 8.78 11.65 -13.23
CA GLY A 148 9.15 11.16 -11.91
C GLY A 148 9.67 12.22 -10.93
N LYS A 149 9.59 13.51 -11.28
CA LYS A 149 10.16 14.61 -10.47
C LYS A 149 9.15 15.23 -9.51
N GLY A 150 7.86 15.12 -9.81
CA GLY A 150 6.78 15.71 -9.03
C GLY A 150 5.64 14.74 -8.80
N GLY A 151 4.58 15.26 -8.22
CA GLY A 151 3.41 14.47 -7.93
C GLY A 151 2.38 15.19 -7.09
N SER A 152 1.32 14.45 -6.79
CA SER A 152 0.26 14.84 -5.89
C SER A 152 -0.15 13.62 -5.07
N GLY A 153 -0.85 13.85 -3.98
CA GLY A 153 -1.36 12.74 -3.21
C GLY A 153 -2.32 13.14 -2.13
N THR A 154 -2.77 12.15 -1.39
CA THR A 154 -3.67 12.31 -0.26
C THR A 154 -3.26 11.32 0.84
N VAL A 155 -3.05 11.82 2.05
CA VAL A 155 -2.96 10.99 3.26
C VAL A 155 -4.34 10.90 3.87
N ILE A 156 -4.75 9.68 4.22
CA ILE A 156 -6.02 9.38 4.87
C ILE A 156 -5.64 8.85 6.26
N PRO A 157 -5.63 9.71 7.30
CA PRO A 157 -5.04 9.36 8.59
C PRO A 157 -5.71 8.17 9.26
N ALA A 158 -7.02 8.05 9.10
CA ALA A 158 -7.82 6.93 9.57
C ALA A 158 -8.87 6.54 8.51
N CYS A 159 -8.87 5.26 8.15
CA CYS A 159 -9.82 4.69 7.21
C CYS A 159 -10.15 3.24 7.55
N LYS A 160 -11.18 2.70 6.88
CA LYS A 160 -11.37 1.25 6.74
C LYS A 160 -11.06 0.84 5.32
N LEU A 161 -10.55 -0.37 5.16
CA LEU A 161 -10.51 -1.04 3.87
C LEU A 161 -11.73 -1.94 3.71
N LYS A 162 -12.28 -1.92 2.51
CA LYS A 162 -13.37 -2.78 2.05
C LYS A 162 -12.89 -3.55 0.83
N VAL A 163 -13.42 -4.76 0.62
CA VAL A 163 -13.24 -5.46 -0.65
C VAL A 163 -14.47 -5.24 -1.50
N ASN A 164 -14.27 -4.71 -2.71
CA ASN A 164 -15.32 -4.66 -3.71
C ASN A 164 -15.63 -6.09 -4.15
N LYS A 165 -16.83 -6.60 -3.84
CA LYS A 165 -17.22 -7.99 -4.13
C LYS A 165 -17.31 -8.32 -5.62
N LYS A 166 -17.38 -7.31 -6.50
CA LYS A 166 -17.46 -7.50 -7.96
C LYS A 166 -16.06 -7.57 -8.60
N THR A 167 -15.13 -6.74 -8.13
CA THR A 167 -13.79 -6.60 -8.73
C THR A 167 -12.68 -7.24 -7.89
N ASN A 168 -13.00 -7.68 -6.66
CA ASN A 168 -12.05 -8.08 -5.62
C ASN A 168 -10.98 -7.02 -5.32
N GLU A 169 -11.24 -5.75 -5.64
CA GLU A 169 -10.32 -4.65 -5.34
C GLU A 169 -10.48 -4.13 -3.92
N LEU A 170 -9.37 -3.66 -3.34
CA LEU A 170 -9.34 -3.03 -2.02
C LEU A 170 -9.78 -1.57 -2.17
N GLU A 171 -10.93 -1.21 -1.61
CA GLU A 171 -11.47 0.16 -1.55
C GLU A 171 -11.19 0.80 -0.19
N ILE A 172 -11.03 2.12 -0.16
CA ILE A 172 -10.79 2.89 1.06
C ILE A 172 -12.07 3.67 1.42
N GLU A 173 -12.58 3.45 2.63
CA GLU A 173 -13.62 4.26 3.24
C GLU A 173 -13.00 5.22 4.25
N VAL A 174 -13.18 6.53 4.02
CA VAL A 174 -12.53 7.62 4.77
C VAL A 174 -13.31 7.94 6.05
N TYR A 175 -12.63 8.00 7.20
CA TYR A 175 -13.24 8.34 8.50
C TYR A 175 -12.75 9.66 9.08
N GLN A 176 -11.55 10.10 8.70
CA GLN A 176 -11.01 11.40 9.06
C GLN A 176 -10.73 12.23 7.82
N ASN A 177 -10.80 13.56 7.98
CA ASN A 177 -10.52 14.48 6.90
C ASN A 177 -9.15 14.15 6.28
N PRO A 178 -9.12 13.92 4.95
CA PRO A 178 -7.89 13.61 4.25
C PRO A 178 -6.96 14.84 4.25
N TRP A 179 -5.66 14.60 4.17
CA TRP A 179 -4.66 15.64 4.02
C TRP A 179 -4.13 15.63 2.59
N LYS A 180 -4.19 16.77 1.90
CA LYS A 180 -3.71 16.88 0.52
C LYS A 180 -2.20 17.04 0.51
N LEU A 181 -1.51 16.17 -0.21
CA LEU A 181 -0.07 16.25 -0.41
C LEU A 181 0.22 17.11 -1.63
N GLY A 182 1.14 18.07 -1.47
CA GLY A 182 1.70 18.85 -2.57
C GLY A 182 3.19 19.13 -2.34
N ASN A 183 3.80 19.88 -3.27
CA ASN A 183 5.22 20.26 -3.23
C ASN A 183 6.15 19.05 -3.12
N PHE A 184 5.96 18.08 -4.02
CA PHE A 184 6.71 16.82 -4.02
C PHE A 184 8.16 17.07 -4.40
N ILE A 185 9.08 16.52 -3.61
CA ILE A 185 10.48 16.33 -3.96
C ILE A 185 10.71 14.82 -3.98
N VAL A 186 10.97 14.28 -5.17
CA VAL A 186 11.07 12.84 -5.40
C VAL A 186 12.53 12.44 -5.61
N HIS A 187 13.00 11.46 -4.86
CA HIS A 187 14.31 10.85 -5.01
C HIS A 187 14.13 9.36 -5.31
N ILE A 188 14.66 8.91 -6.45
CA ILE A 188 14.65 7.50 -6.85
C ILE A 188 16.09 7.00 -6.79
N LYS A 189 16.39 6.10 -5.85
CA LYS A 189 17.70 5.46 -5.80
C LYS A 189 17.72 4.32 -6.81
N SER A 190 18.71 4.34 -7.70
CA SER A 190 19.06 3.15 -8.49
C SER A 190 20.04 2.33 -7.65
N ASN A 191 19.72 1.05 -7.43
CA ASN A 191 20.65 0.08 -6.85
C ASN A 191 21.80 -0.21 -7.81
#